data_AF-A0A5C5VCD3-F1
#
_entry.id   AF-A0A5C5VCD3-F1
#
_cell.length_a   1.000
_cell.length_b   1.000
_cell.length_c   1.000
_cell.angle_alpha   90.00
_cell.angle_beta   90.00
_cell.angle_gamma   90.00
#
_symmetry.space_group_name_H-M   'P 1'
#
loop_
_entity.id
_entity.type
_entity.pdbx_description
1 polymer ?
#
loop_
_entity_poly.entity_id
_entity_poly.type
_entity_poly.pdbx_seq_one_letter_code
_entity_poly.pdbx_strand_id
1 'polypeptide(L)'
;MELTFSREDHKPASAARTVVETLAILAVFFVAAGDPVPAVNEPHYLTRFKHYWDPSWCQGDLFLESPDAHLTIVMLAGWVTYFISLPMLAWLGRLTAWTLLAFAWQRLSWRAAPGAWCSVLTAALWVTGMEELHLAGEWVVGGVEAKAFAYGFVLLALRDYLDDRWGRAWVLLGIASALHALVGGWSVLVLLVLWAAYHRQQTPLGKMLPGLVAGGAIALLGVVPPIAMNSGADPAVVAEANQIYVFFRLPHHLALLSMRDDWLYNRAARHAGMLVLLALFSWLVSRQRRHDDPGGRDDAVIRLVRFAWGAATLMLIGFAIEHGLRDHPETAAKLLKYYWFRLSDIAAPLAVAIGLGATLAAALRREQKWSAALLLLLIALPVWHFYGTITSRAQSPLPPADRKVRDFGSWLAACEWARDNSPEGSKFLVPLHSSSFKWRTGRAEVVTYKDVPQDAPHLVEWRQSVEDIYYDTTPDGHRRSIRSLSHLGATRLRELGQKYGADFALTVNYRPVSLPVAYQNAHYTIYDLRD
;
A
#
# COMPACT_ATOMS: atom_id res chain seq x y z
N MET A 1 34.65 -22.82 -3.80
CA MET A 1 34.08 -21.79 -4.70
C MET A 1 34.06 -20.50 -3.91
N GLU A 2 35.14 -19.73 -4.01
CA GLU A 2 35.42 -18.56 -3.19
C GLU A 2 34.71 -17.32 -3.76
N LEU A 3 34.12 -16.49 -2.90
CA LEU A 3 33.41 -15.26 -3.23
C LEU A 3 33.82 -14.13 -2.25
N THR A 4 35.11 -13.81 -2.19
CA THR A 4 35.67 -12.66 -1.46
C THR A 4 35.09 -11.30 -1.89
N PHE A 5 34.37 -10.63 -0.98
CA PHE A 5 33.95 -9.24 -1.14
C PHE A 5 35.07 -8.28 -0.67
N SER A 6 36.18 -8.21 -1.41
CA SER A 6 37.23 -7.22 -1.13
C SER A 6 36.75 -5.81 -1.48
N ARG A 7 37.11 -4.86 -0.62
CA ARG A 7 36.79 -3.43 -0.71
C ARG A 7 37.87 -2.73 -1.57
N GLU A 8 37.99 -3.11 -2.84
CA GLU A 8 38.85 -2.38 -3.78
C GLU A 8 38.10 -1.22 -4.45
N ASP A 9 38.85 -0.14 -4.71
CA ASP A 9 38.38 1.18 -5.10
C ASP A 9 37.46 1.17 -6.33
N HIS A 10 36.16 1.16 -6.08
CA HIS A 10 35.18 1.54 -7.09
C HIS A 10 35.41 3.00 -7.44
N LYS A 11 35.87 3.26 -8.68
CA LYS A 11 35.78 4.60 -9.27
C LYS A 11 34.33 5.07 -9.12
N PRO A 12 34.09 6.24 -8.49
CA PRO A 12 32.73 6.74 -8.31
C PRO A 12 32.06 6.84 -9.69
N ALA A 13 30.80 6.43 -9.75
CA ALA A 13 30.02 6.60 -10.97
C ALA A 13 30.03 8.08 -11.37
N SER A 14 30.13 8.36 -12.68
CA SER A 14 30.00 9.74 -13.15
C SER A 14 28.64 10.31 -12.71
N ALA A 15 28.58 11.63 -12.53
CA ALA A 15 27.31 12.30 -12.21
C ALA A 15 26.23 11.97 -13.26
N ALA A 16 26.61 11.91 -14.54
CA ALA A 16 25.73 11.49 -15.62
C ALA A 16 25.17 10.08 -15.40
N ARG A 17 26.01 9.08 -15.10
CA ARG A 17 25.54 7.71 -14.85
C ARG A 17 24.63 7.62 -13.62
N THR A 18 24.90 8.41 -12.59
CA THR A 18 24.06 8.48 -11.38
C THR A 18 22.63 8.91 -11.74
N VAL A 19 22.51 9.96 -12.55
CA VAL A 19 21.21 10.45 -13.02
C VAL A 19 20.53 9.42 -13.91
N VAL A 20 21.25 8.86 -14.90
CA VAL A 20 20.67 7.89 -15.85
C VAL A 20 20.19 6.62 -15.16
N GLU A 21 20.94 6.07 -14.19
CA GLU A 21 20.48 4.90 -13.42
C GLU A 21 19.23 5.21 -12.59
N THR A 22 19.11 6.43 -12.01
CA THR A 22 17.90 6.84 -11.29
C THR A 22 16.70 6.93 -12.24
N LEU A 23 16.89 7.54 -13.42
CA LEU A 23 15.85 7.65 -14.45
C LEU A 23 15.44 6.27 -15.00
N ALA A 24 16.39 5.34 -15.13
CA ALA A 24 16.10 3.97 -15.55
C ALA A 24 15.28 3.21 -14.48
N ILE A 25 15.58 3.39 -13.19
CA ILE A 25 14.74 2.83 -12.11
C ILE A 25 13.35 3.46 -12.11
N LEU A 26 13.26 4.78 -12.32
CA LEU A 26 11.97 5.47 -12.47
C LEU A 26 11.19 4.91 -13.67
N ALA A 27 11.85 4.59 -14.79
CA ALA A 27 11.22 3.94 -15.93
C ALA A 27 10.73 2.52 -15.59
N VAL A 28 11.48 1.75 -14.79
CA VAL A 28 10.99 0.45 -14.26
C VAL A 28 9.71 0.65 -13.44
N PHE A 29 9.66 1.66 -12.57
CA PHE A 29 8.47 1.95 -11.76
C PHE A 29 7.29 2.45 -12.59
N PHE A 30 7.55 3.26 -13.61
CA PHE A 30 6.54 3.67 -14.59
C PHE A 30 6.01 2.47 -15.37
N VAL A 31 6.89 1.56 -15.80
CA VAL A 31 6.46 0.30 -16.42
C VAL A 31 5.68 -0.53 -15.42
N ALA A 32 5.99 -0.60 -14.14
CA ALA A 32 5.19 -1.38 -13.20
C ALA A 32 3.79 -0.76 -12.93
N ALA A 33 3.73 0.55 -12.66
CA ALA A 33 2.54 1.20 -12.09
C ALA A 33 2.00 2.41 -12.87
N GLY A 34 2.44 2.61 -14.11
CA GLY A 34 2.00 3.68 -15.02
C GLY A 34 0.59 3.51 -15.60
N ASP A 35 -0.32 2.84 -14.89
CA ASP A 35 -1.72 2.72 -15.29
C ASP A 35 -2.40 4.11 -15.39
N PRO A 36 -3.44 4.27 -16.25
CA PRO A 36 -4.25 5.49 -16.25
C PRO A 36 -4.79 5.84 -14.86
N VAL A 37 -4.92 7.14 -14.57
CA VAL A 37 -5.52 7.64 -13.33
C VAL A 37 -7.06 7.53 -13.37
N PRO A 38 -7.73 7.22 -12.25
CA PRO A 38 -7.15 6.96 -10.93
C PRO A 38 -6.77 5.48 -10.68
N ALA A 39 -5.68 5.27 -9.94
CA ALA A 39 -5.31 3.98 -9.36
C ALA A 39 -6.22 3.60 -8.19
N VAL A 40 -6.15 2.33 -7.75
CA VAL A 40 -7.10 1.70 -6.82
C VAL A 40 -7.38 2.50 -5.54
N ASN A 41 -6.39 3.21 -5.00
CA ASN A 41 -6.49 3.96 -3.75
C ASN A 41 -6.42 5.49 -3.95
N GLU A 42 -6.22 5.97 -5.18
CA GLU A 42 -6.12 7.41 -5.43
C GLU A 42 -7.42 8.17 -5.17
N PRO A 43 -8.61 7.62 -5.46
CA PRO A 43 -9.86 8.25 -5.05
C PRO A 43 -9.86 8.43 -3.53
N HIS A 44 -9.71 7.34 -2.79
CA HIS A 44 -9.65 7.35 -1.32
C HIS A 44 -8.74 8.45 -0.74
N TYR A 45 -7.48 8.55 -1.20
CA TYR A 45 -6.53 9.51 -0.66
C TYR A 45 -6.73 10.93 -1.19
N LEU A 46 -6.86 11.12 -2.51
CA LEU A 46 -6.83 12.47 -3.06
C LEU A 46 -8.18 13.19 -2.91
N THR A 47 -9.28 12.46 -2.78
CA THR A 47 -10.56 13.09 -2.41
C THR A 47 -10.53 13.56 -0.96
N ARG A 48 -9.85 12.84 -0.05
CA ARG A 48 -9.55 13.33 1.31
C ARG A 48 -8.70 14.58 1.30
N PHE A 49 -7.67 14.60 0.45
CA PHE A 49 -6.78 15.75 0.31
C PHE A 49 -7.56 17.01 -0.09
N LYS A 50 -8.47 16.87 -1.06
CA LYS A 50 -9.31 17.97 -1.51
C LYS A 50 -10.33 18.37 -0.45
N HIS A 51 -11.09 17.44 0.10
CA HIS A 51 -12.14 17.74 1.08
C HIS A 51 -11.59 18.37 2.37
N TYR A 52 -10.44 17.91 2.86
CA TYR A 52 -9.83 18.49 4.07
C TYR A 52 -9.54 20.00 3.93
N TRP A 53 -9.09 20.43 2.74
CA TRP A 53 -8.80 21.84 2.47
C TRP A 53 -10.04 22.59 1.94
N ASP A 54 -10.98 21.91 1.30
CA ASP A 54 -12.23 22.46 0.80
C ASP A 54 -13.42 21.62 1.29
N PRO A 55 -13.90 21.82 2.54
CA PRO A 55 -14.97 21.01 3.12
C PRO A 55 -16.32 21.15 2.41
N SER A 56 -16.49 22.18 1.57
CA SER A 56 -17.69 22.34 0.75
C SER A 56 -17.76 21.31 -0.38
N TRP A 57 -16.60 20.83 -0.84
CA TRP A 57 -16.51 19.83 -1.89
C TRP A 57 -16.92 18.45 -1.36
N CYS A 58 -17.98 17.85 -1.91
CA CYS A 58 -18.57 16.60 -1.40
C CYS A 58 -19.05 16.68 0.06
N GLN A 59 -19.63 17.83 0.48
CA GLN A 59 -20.23 17.98 1.80
C GLN A 59 -21.28 16.89 2.08
N GLY A 60 -21.29 16.37 3.31
CA GLY A 60 -22.18 15.32 3.78
C GLY A 60 -21.75 13.89 3.44
N ASP A 61 -20.56 13.70 2.86
CA ASP A 61 -19.99 12.37 2.60
C ASP A 61 -19.42 11.77 3.90
N LEU A 62 -19.99 10.64 4.34
CA LEU A 62 -19.65 9.97 5.59
C LEU A 62 -18.15 9.68 5.72
N PHE A 63 -17.52 9.25 4.62
CA PHE A 63 -16.09 9.01 4.65
C PHE A 63 -15.37 10.34 4.76
N LEU A 64 -15.54 11.28 3.83
CA LEU A 64 -14.71 12.48 3.77
C LEU A 64 -14.80 13.38 5.02
N GLU A 65 -15.94 13.40 5.70
CA GLU A 65 -16.15 14.17 6.93
C GLU A 65 -15.60 13.49 8.20
N SER A 66 -15.26 12.20 8.13
CA SER A 66 -14.70 11.47 9.28
C SER A 66 -13.25 11.90 9.58
N PRO A 67 -12.75 11.74 10.81
CA PRO A 67 -11.32 11.90 11.12
C PRO A 67 -10.38 11.07 10.23
N ASP A 68 -9.19 11.62 9.91
CA ASP A 68 -8.19 11.00 9.03
C ASP A 68 -6.94 10.51 9.81
N ALA A 69 -6.53 9.26 9.54
CA ALA A 69 -5.33 8.65 10.13
C ALA A 69 -4.01 9.12 9.52
N HIS A 70 -4.05 9.62 8.28
CA HIS A 70 -2.91 10.05 7.49
C HIS A 70 -2.81 11.59 7.42
N LEU A 71 -3.22 12.28 8.49
CA LEU A 71 -3.30 13.73 8.56
C LEU A 71 -2.03 14.45 8.06
N THR A 72 -0.84 13.94 8.38
CA THR A 72 0.43 14.55 7.95
C THR A 72 0.51 14.73 6.43
N ILE A 73 0.19 13.69 5.65
CA ILE A 73 0.29 13.81 4.18
C ILE A 73 -0.85 14.65 3.60
N VAL A 74 -2.04 14.57 4.20
CA VAL A 74 -3.20 15.40 3.85
C VAL A 74 -2.87 16.88 4.02
N MET A 75 -2.23 17.25 5.14
CA MET A 75 -1.77 18.62 5.39
C MET A 75 -0.66 19.06 4.43
N LEU A 76 0.33 18.20 4.17
CA LEU A 76 1.48 18.56 3.34
C LEU A 76 1.14 18.69 1.85
N ALA A 77 0.21 17.89 1.34
CA ALA A 77 -0.07 17.78 -0.09
C ALA A 77 -1.48 18.25 -0.51
N GLY A 78 -2.44 18.32 0.42
CA GLY A 78 -3.85 18.55 0.06
C GLY A 78 -4.14 19.95 -0.47
N TRP A 79 -3.45 20.98 0.03
CA TRP A 79 -3.61 22.37 -0.42
C TRP A 79 -3.26 22.54 -1.91
N VAL A 80 -2.49 21.63 -2.50
CA VAL A 80 -2.15 21.64 -3.94
C VAL A 80 -3.41 21.48 -4.81
N THR A 81 -4.49 20.89 -4.28
CA THR A 81 -5.77 20.70 -4.98
C THR A 81 -6.52 22.00 -5.29
N TYR A 82 -6.10 23.15 -4.74
CA TYR A 82 -6.61 24.46 -5.16
C TYR A 82 -6.07 24.89 -6.54
N PHE A 83 -4.89 24.39 -6.92
CA PHE A 83 -4.18 24.87 -8.11
C PHE A 83 -4.28 23.90 -9.28
N ILE A 84 -4.50 22.61 -9.02
CA ILE A 84 -4.52 21.56 -10.04
C ILE A 84 -5.64 20.57 -9.80
N SER A 85 -6.06 19.89 -10.87
CA SER A 85 -7.07 18.83 -10.81
C SER A 85 -6.56 17.55 -10.13
N LEU A 86 -7.48 16.72 -9.61
CA LEU A 86 -7.13 15.43 -9.01
C LEU A 86 -6.30 14.51 -9.94
N PRO A 87 -6.60 14.38 -11.26
CA PRO A 87 -5.75 13.64 -12.19
C PRO A 87 -4.31 14.16 -12.30
N MET A 88 -4.14 15.49 -12.31
CA MET A 88 -2.81 16.10 -12.35
C MET A 88 -2.05 15.82 -11.05
N LEU A 89 -2.73 15.96 -9.90
CA LEU A 89 -2.15 15.66 -8.59
C LEU A 89 -1.74 14.19 -8.48
N ALA A 90 -2.55 13.25 -9.00
CA ALA A 90 -2.18 11.83 -9.04
C ALA A 90 -0.88 11.59 -9.82
N TRP A 91 -0.76 12.12 -11.03
CA TRP A 91 0.47 11.95 -11.82
C TRP A 91 1.70 12.60 -11.18
N LEU A 92 1.57 13.83 -10.69
CA LEU A 92 2.67 14.52 -9.99
C LEU A 92 3.06 13.78 -8.70
N GLY A 93 2.08 13.32 -7.93
CA GLY A 93 2.31 12.54 -6.72
C GLY A 93 3.01 11.22 -7.00
N ARG A 94 2.59 10.48 -8.04
CA ARG A 94 3.25 9.24 -8.49
C ARG A 94 4.69 9.50 -8.89
N LEU A 95 4.95 10.48 -9.76
CA LEU A 95 6.30 10.83 -10.19
C LEU A 95 7.19 11.25 -9.02
N THR A 96 6.63 11.99 -8.05
CA THR A 96 7.35 12.40 -6.84
C THR A 96 7.70 11.19 -5.96
N ALA A 97 6.73 10.33 -5.67
CA ALA A 97 6.94 9.12 -4.87
C ALA A 97 7.93 8.16 -5.55
N TRP A 98 7.77 7.90 -6.85
CA TRP A 98 8.63 7.01 -7.61
C TRP A 98 10.04 7.56 -7.76
N THR A 99 10.20 8.88 -7.90
CA THR A 99 11.54 9.51 -7.94
C THR A 99 12.24 9.38 -6.59
N LEU A 100 11.53 9.61 -5.48
CA LEU A 100 12.09 9.41 -4.14
C LEU A 100 12.49 7.94 -3.92
N LEU A 101 11.64 6.99 -4.31
CA LEU A 101 11.92 5.57 -4.25
C LEU A 101 13.13 5.20 -5.11
N ALA A 102 13.20 5.70 -6.35
CA ALA A 102 14.30 5.40 -7.28
C ALA A 102 15.63 5.93 -6.74
N PHE A 103 15.63 7.16 -6.25
CA PHE A 103 16.77 7.81 -5.61
C PHE A 103 17.27 7.03 -4.37
N ALA A 104 16.34 6.58 -3.53
CA ALA A 104 16.64 5.85 -2.31
C ALA A 104 17.14 4.43 -2.62
N TRP A 105 16.45 3.74 -3.53
CA TRP A 105 16.81 2.39 -3.99
C TRP A 105 18.20 2.36 -4.60
N GLN A 106 18.53 3.29 -5.49
CA GLN A 106 19.86 3.36 -6.11
C GLN A 106 20.96 3.41 -5.05
N ARG A 107 20.82 4.29 -4.05
CA ARG A 107 21.81 4.46 -2.97
C ARG A 107 21.94 3.23 -2.09
N LEU A 108 20.81 2.61 -1.77
CA LEU A 108 20.78 1.37 -1.01
C LEU A 108 21.46 0.23 -1.80
N SER A 109 21.07 0.06 -3.07
CA SER A 109 21.59 -0.98 -3.94
C SER A 109 23.08 -0.80 -4.21
N TRP A 110 23.59 0.40 -4.48
CA TRP A 110 25.03 0.60 -4.69
C TRP A 110 25.86 0.23 -3.47
N ARG A 111 25.32 0.43 -2.27
CA ARG A 111 26.02 0.12 -1.03
C ARG A 111 26.15 -1.39 -0.80
N ALA A 112 25.20 -2.19 -1.26
CA ALA A 112 25.13 -3.64 -1.00
C ALA A 112 25.46 -4.50 -2.23
N ALA A 113 25.19 -4.01 -3.44
CA ALA A 113 25.39 -4.65 -4.73
C ALA A 113 26.11 -3.68 -5.69
N PRO A 114 27.41 -3.43 -5.48
CA PRO A 114 28.14 -2.46 -6.29
C PRO A 114 28.44 -3.04 -7.68
N GLY A 115 27.79 -2.48 -8.70
CA GLY A 115 27.94 -2.93 -10.09
C GLY A 115 27.24 -2.00 -11.08
N ALA A 116 27.72 -1.98 -12.33
CA ALA A 116 27.08 -1.19 -13.39
C ALA A 116 25.66 -1.64 -13.67
N TRP A 117 24.70 -0.70 -13.63
CA TRP A 117 23.29 -0.96 -13.87
C TRP A 117 22.62 -1.96 -12.90
N CYS A 118 23.36 -2.41 -11.88
CA CYS A 118 22.89 -3.40 -10.93
C CYS A 118 21.67 -2.87 -10.15
N SER A 119 21.66 -1.57 -9.81
CA SER A 119 20.52 -0.95 -9.14
C SER A 119 19.23 -0.96 -9.97
N VAL A 120 19.33 -0.93 -11.30
CA VAL A 120 18.17 -1.03 -12.21
C VAL A 120 17.65 -2.47 -12.22
N LEU A 121 18.55 -3.45 -12.37
CA LEU A 121 18.20 -4.86 -12.35
C LEU A 121 17.58 -5.27 -11.01
N THR A 122 18.17 -4.87 -9.89
CA THR A 122 17.65 -5.19 -8.56
C THR A 122 16.33 -4.50 -8.28
N ALA A 123 16.09 -3.29 -8.80
CA ALA A 123 14.77 -2.63 -8.71
C ALA A 123 13.70 -3.44 -9.46
N ALA A 124 14.01 -3.89 -10.67
CA ALA A 124 13.11 -4.70 -11.49
C ALA A 124 12.80 -6.05 -10.81
N LEU A 125 13.80 -6.72 -10.26
CA LEU A 125 13.64 -7.95 -9.49
C LEU A 125 12.84 -7.73 -8.20
N TRP A 126 13.06 -6.62 -7.50
CA TRP A 126 12.34 -6.30 -6.27
C TRP A 126 10.85 -6.10 -6.53
N VAL A 127 10.50 -5.32 -7.56
CA VAL A 127 9.10 -5.14 -7.99
C VAL A 127 8.48 -6.46 -8.40
N THR A 128 9.17 -7.24 -9.23
CA THR A 128 8.69 -8.56 -9.67
C THR A 128 8.44 -9.51 -8.49
N GLY A 129 9.39 -9.60 -7.55
CA GLY A 129 9.27 -10.46 -6.39
C GLY A 129 8.15 -10.01 -5.43
N MET A 130 7.96 -8.71 -5.28
CA MET A 130 6.86 -8.14 -4.49
C MET A 130 5.49 -8.46 -5.12
N GLU A 131 5.34 -8.30 -6.43
CA GLU A 131 4.04 -8.54 -7.08
C GLU A 131 3.71 -10.03 -7.23
N GLU A 132 4.70 -10.88 -7.50
CA GLU A 132 4.47 -12.31 -7.72
C GLU A 132 4.45 -13.15 -6.43
N LEU A 133 5.19 -12.72 -5.39
CA LEU A 133 5.49 -13.55 -4.21
C LEU A 133 5.07 -12.91 -2.86
N HIS A 134 4.16 -11.94 -2.88
CA HIS A 134 3.57 -11.40 -1.65
C HIS A 134 2.59 -12.38 -0.97
N LEU A 135 2.51 -12.30 0.36
CA LEU A 135 1.52 -12.94 1.20
C LEU A 135 0.28 -12.05 1.36
N ALA A 136 0.47 -10.84 1.90
CA ALA A 136 -0.60 -9.95 2.33
C ALA A 136 -0.80 -8.75 1.39
N GLY A 137 -0.17 -8.73 0.22
CA GLY A 137 -0.44 -7.73 -0.82
C GLY A 137 0.08 -6.35 -0.46
N GLU A 138 1.19 -6.26 0.27
CA GLU A 138 1.91 -5.01 0.34
C GLU A 138 2.55 -4.65 -1.00
N TRP A 139 2.58 -3.36 -1.28
CA TRP A 139 3.23 -2.82 -2.46
C TRP A 139 3.85 -1.48 -2.15
N VAL A 140 4.94 -1.16 -2.85
CA VAL A 140 5.68 0.10 -2.71
C VAL A 140 5.55 1.00 -3.94
N VAL A 141 5.47 0.39 -5.12
CA VAL A 141 5.33 1.08 -6.41
C VAL A 141 3.88 0.98 -6.85
N GLY A 142 3.18 2.11 -6.92
CA GLY A 142 1.74 2.17 -7.21
C GLY A 142 1.25 3.61 -7.33
N GLY A 143 -0.04 3.82 -7.05
CA GLY A 143 -0.67 5.15 -7.03
C GLY A 143 -0.24 6.02 -5.84
N VAL A 144 -0.80 7.23 -5.75
CA VAL A 144 -0.49 8.17 -4.66
C VAL A 144 -1.10 7.71 -3.34
N GLU A 145 -0.23 7.31 -2.41
CA GLU A 145 -0.57 6.94 -1.03
C GLU A 145 0.55 7.31 -0.07
N ALA A 146 0.19 7.53 1.20
CA ALA A 146 1.12 7.80 2.29
C ALA A 146 2.30 6.80 2.35
N LYS A 147 2.02 5.50 2.17
CA LYS A 147 3.02 4.44 2.26
C LYS A 147 4.12 4.53 1.20
N ALA A 148 3.80 4.97 -0.02
CA ALA A 148 4.77 5.03 -1.11
C ALA A 148 5.91 6.01 -0.77
N PHE A 149 5.57 7.16 -0.18
CA PHE A 149 6.55 8.12 0.32
C PHE A 149 7.29 7.60 1.55
N ALA A 150 6.58 6.98 2.49
CA ALA A 150 7.18 6.42 3.71
C ALA A 150 8.27 5.38 3.40
N TYR A 151 8.04 4.49 2.43
CA TYR A 151 9.05 3.52 2.00
C TYR A 151 10.31 4.18 1.42
N GLY A 152 10.19 5.31 0.72
CA GLY A 152 11.35 6.08 0.26
C GLY A 152 12.29 6.45 1.42
N PHE A 153 11.73 6.89 2.55
CA PHE A 153 12.49 7.19 3.75
C PHE A 153 12.98 5.94 4.48
N VAL A 154 12.22 4.84 4.49
CA VAL A 154 12.69 3.54 5.01
C VAL A 154 13.91 3.04 4.24
N LEU A 155 13.92 3.12 2.90
CA LEU A 155 15.06 2.72 2.09
C LEU A 155 16.30 3.58 2.37
N LEU A 156 16.14 4.90 2.56
CA LEU A 156 17.22 5.78 2.97
C LEU A 156 17.74 5.46 4.38
N ALA A 157 16.84 5.13 5.31
CA ALA A 157 17.19 4.73 6.66
C ALA A 157 17.94 3.39 6.67
N LEU A 158 17.52 2.43 5.85
CA LEU A 158 18.25 1.17 5.65
C LEU A 158 19.64 1.45 5.11
N ARG A 159 19.79 2.36 4.13
CA ARG A 159 21.11 2.75 3.62
C ARG A 159 22.00 3.32 4.73
N ASP A 160 21.44 4.10 5.65
CA ASP A 160 22.18 4.63 6.81
C ASP A 160 22.53 3.57 7.84
N TYR A 161 21.64 2.60 8.03
CA TYR A 161 21.88 1.41 8.84
C TYR A 161 23.06 0.59 8.29
N LEU A 162 23.21 0.49 6.95
CA LEU A 162 24.37 -0.17 6.32
C LEU A 162 25.70 0.57 6.55
N ASP A 163 25.63 1.86 6.89
CA ASP A 163 26.78 2.75 7.12
C ASP A 163 26.97 3.07 8.62
N ASP A 164 26.26 2.39 9.53
CA ASP A 164 26.26 2.63 10.98
C ASP A 164 25.90 4.09 11.38
N ARG A 165 25.19 4.83 10.52
CA ARG A 165 24.71 6.19 10.78
C ARG A 165 23.34 6.20 11.46
N TRP A 166 23.27 5.60 12.64
CA TRP A 166 22.03 5.39 13.38
C TRP A 166 21.24 6.67 13.67
N GLY A 167 21.90 7.77 14.03
CA GLY A 167 21.21 9.04 14.34
C GLY A 167 20.34 9.53 13.17
N ARG A 168 20.89 9.50 11.94
CA ARG A 168 20.14 9.90 10.74
C ARG A 168 19.11 8.86 10.33
N ALA A 169 19.41 7.56 10.51
CA ALA A 169 18.46 6.48 10.27
C ALA A 169 17.18 6.67 11.11
N TRP A 170 17.31 7.04 12.40
CA TRP A 170 16.15 7.26 13.27
C TRP A 170 15.32 8.49 12.86
N VAL A 171 15.96 9.58 12.42
CA VAL A 171 15.23 10.74 11.88
C VAL A 171 14.46 10.37 10.62
N LEU A 172 15.07 9.62 9.70
CA LEU A 172 14.42 9.16 8.47
C LEU A 172 13.24 8.22 8.76
N LEU A 173 13.39 7.31 9.73
CA LEU A 173 12.28 6.47 10.18
C LEU A 173 11.19 7.27 10.91
N GLY A 174 11.58 8.34 11.60
CA GLY A 174 10.64 9.32 12.17
C GLY A 174 9.77 9.96 11.10
N ILE A 175 10.40 10.44 10.02
CA ILE A 175 9.69 10.98 8.84
C ILE A 175 8.81 9.91 8.19
N ALA A 176 9.31 8.68 8.01
CA ALA A 176 8.52 7.58 7.47
C ALA A 176 7.27 7.29 8.34
N SER A 177 7.42 7.33 9.66
CA SER A 177 6.34 7.10 10.62
C SER A 177 5.35 8.27 10.68
N ALA A 178 5.83 9.50 10.47
CA ALA A 178 4.99 10.68 10.34
C ALA A 178 4.07 10.61 9.11
N LEU A 179 4.59 10.12 7.99
CA LEU A 179 3.81 9.94 6.76
C LEU A 179 2.88 8.74 6.86
N HIS A 180 3.38 7.60 7.34
CA HIS A 180 2.60 6.38 7.51
C HIS A 180 3.09 5.59 8.73
N ALA A 181 2.34 5.67 9.83
CA ALA A 181 2.72 5.16 11.15
C ALA A 181 3.18 3.69 11.14
N LEU A 182 2.47 2.81 10.42
CA LEU A 182 2.80 1.38 10.40
C LEU A 182 4.06 1.04 9.59
N VAL A 183 4.26 1.66 8.41
CA VAL A 183 5.44 1.42 7.56
C VAL A 183 6.72 1.84 8.30
N GLY A 184 6.71 3.04 8.86
CA GLY A 184 7.82 3.54 9.67
C GLY A 184 7.98 2.78 10.99
N GLY A 185 6.89 2.60 11.74
CA GLY A 185 6.88 1.99 13.06
C GLY A 185 7.37 0.54 13.09
N TRP A 186 6.92 -0.30 12.16
CA TRP A 186 7.45 -1.68 12.05
C TRP A 186 8.93 -1.69 11.68
N SER A 187 9.37 -0.78 10.81
CA SER A 187 10.78 -0.64 10.44
C SER A 187 11.64 -0.18 11.63
N VAL A 188 11.13 0.73 12.47
CA VAL A 188 11.76 1.14 13.74
C VAL A 188 11.92 -0.05 14.66
N LEU A 189 10.85 -0.84 14.88
CA LEU A 189 10.88 -1.98 15.78
C LEU A 189 11.93 -3.02 15.35
N VAL A 190 11.94 -3.37 14.06
CA VAL A 190 12.94 -4.31 13.52
C VAL A 190 14.36 -3.78 13.74
N LEU A 191 14.63 -2.52 13.38
CA LEU A 191 15.97 -1.96 13.54
C LEU A 191 16.39 -1.78 15.00
N LEU A 192 15.46 -1.51 15.93
CA LEU A 192 15.75 -1.44 17.37
C LEU A 192 16.17 -2.82 17.90
N VAL A 193 15.45 -3.87 17.52
CA VAL A 193 15.79 -5.25 17.90
C VAL A 193 17.16 -5.64 17.33
N LEU A 194 17.40 -5.35 16.05
CA LEU A 194 18.69 -5.64 15.41
C LEU A 194 19.83 -4.82 16.03
N TRP A 195 19.59 -3.55 16.40
CA TRP A 195 20.57 -2.76 17.13
C TRP A 195 20.91 -3.41 18.47
N ALA A 196 19.89 -3.76 19.26
CA ALA A 196 20.08 -4.36 20.57
C ALA A 196 20.85 -5.69 20.48
N ALA A 197 20.54 -6.52 19.49
CA ALA A 197 21.13 -7.84 19.29
C ALA A 197 22.57 -7.79 18.73
N TYR A 198 22.86 -6.89 17.79
CA TYR A 198 24.11 -6.95 17.00
C TYR A 198 25.00 -5.70 17.11
N HIS A 199 24.43 -4.53 17.43
CA HIS A 199 25.15 -3.25 17.28
C HIS A 199 25.31 -2.45 18.58
N ARG A 200 24.66 -2.86 19.68
CA ARG A 200 24.68 -2.14 20.97
C ARG A 200 26.09 -1.89 21.51
N GLN A 201 27.00 -2.85 21.34
CA GLN A 201 28.39 -2.71 21.80
C GLN A 201 29.19 -1.73 20.94
N GLN A 202 28.92 -1.67 19.64
CA GLN A 202 29.65 -0.84 18.67
C GLN A 202 29.10 0.60 18.64
N THR A 203 27.78 0.75 18.76
CA THR A 203 27.08 2.03 18.80
C THR A 203 26.25 2.12 20.09
N PRO A 204 26.82 2.73 21.15
CA PRO A 204 26.09 2.96 22.40
C PRO A 204 24.87 3.86 22.21
N LEU A 205 23.85 3.69 23.07
CA LEU A 205 22.59 4.43 23.01
C LEU A 205 22.79 5.95 22.97
N GLY A 206 23.74 6.48 23.75
CA GLY A 206 24.03 7.92 23.78
C GLY A 206 24.39 8.52 22.42
N LYS A 207 25.04 7.75 21.52
CA LYS A 207 25.39 8.21 20.17
C LYS A 207 24.19 8.30 19.22
N MET A 208 23.11 7.58 19.52
CA MET A 208 21.89 7.59 18.72
C MET A 208 20.73 8.34 19.38
N LEU A 209 20.84 8.67 20.66
CA LEU A 209 19.79 9.31 21.44
C LEU A 209 19.26 10.61 20.80
N PRO A 210 20.10 11.55 20.30
CA PRO A 210 19.58 12.74 19.63
C PRO A 210 18.72 12.41 18.40
N GLY A 211 19.15 11.41 17.61
CA GLY A 211 18.40 10.95 16.44
C GLY A 211 17.10 10.22 16.81
N LEU A 212 17.11 9.42 17.88
CA LEU A 212 15.92 8.76 18.42
C LEU A 212 14.91 9.78 18.93
N VAL A 213 15.36 10.79 19.67
CA VAL A 213 14.48 11.85 20.20
C VAL A 213 13.90 12.69 19.06
N ALA A 214 14.75 13.15 18.13
CA ALA A 214 14.28 13.94 16.98
C ALA A 214 13.35 13.12 16.07
N GLY A 215 13.73 11.87 15.75
CA GLY A 215 12.90 10.96 14.95
C GLY A 215 11.59 10.62 15.65
N GLY A 216 11.62 10.36 16.95
CA GLY A 216 10.42 10.12 17.78
C GLY A 216 9.48 11.33 17.79
N ALA A 217 10.01 12.53 17.98
CA ALA A 217 9.24 13.77 17.94
C ALA A 217 8.56 13.98 16.58
N ILE A 218 9.27 13.71 15.47
CA ILE A 218 8.69 13.77 14.11
C ILE A 218 7.60 12.70 13.95
N ALA A 219 7.85 11.47 14.42
CA ALA A 219 6.89 10.36 14.30
C ALA A 219 5.55 10.65 14.97
N LEU A 220 5.52 11.47 16.03
CA LEU A 220 4.28 11.88 16.70
C LEU A 220 3.28 12.54 15.75
N LEU A 221 3.74 13.21 14.69
CA LEU A 221 2.86 13.81 13.68
C LEU A 221 1.96 12.77 12.99
N GLY A 222 2.45 11.54 12.80
CA GLY A 222 1.69 10.44 12.19
C GLY A 222 1.08 9.46 13.19
N VAL A 223 1.59 9.39 14.42
CA VAL A 223 1.11 8.46 15.46
C VAL A 223 0.00 9.06 16.32
N VAL A 224 0.08 10.36 16.64
CA VAL A 224 -0.91 11.01 17.51
C VAL A 224 -2.30 11.08 16.86
N PRO A 225 -2.47 11.50 15.58
CA PRO A 225 -3.80 11.59 14.97
C PRO A 225 -4.61 10.28 15.03
N PRO A 226 -4.09 9.09 14.65
CA PRO A 226 -4.85 7.85 14.73
C PRO A 226 -5.12 7.35 16.16
N ILE A 227 -4.34 7.79 17.15
CA ILE A 227 -4.67 7.52 18.56
C ILE A 227 -5.78 8.46 19.03
N ALA A 228 -5.69 9.74 18.67
CA ALA A 228 -6.61 10.78 19.11
C ALA A 228 -8.01 10.66 18.51
N MET A 229 -8.15 10.11 17.30
CA MET A 229 -9.47 9.99 16.63
C MET A 229 -10.50 9.13 17.37
N ASN A 230 -10.04 8.24 18.26
CA ASN A 230 -10.92 7.40 19.10
C ASN A 230 -10.98 7.91 20.55
N SER A 231 -10.46 9.10 20.82
CA SER A 231 -10.51 9.69 22.17
C SER A 231 -11.96 9.99 22.54
N GLY A 232 -12.40 9.46 23.68
CA GLY A 232 -13.78 9.62 24.16
C GLY A 232 -14.81 8.68 23.52
N ALA A 233 -14.42 7.81 22.56
CA ALA A 233 -15.31 6.81 22.01
C ALA A 233 -15.57 5.67 23.02
N ASP A 234 -16.78 5.11 22.98
CA ASP A 234 -17.16 3.96 23.81
C ASP A 234 -16.25 2.75 23.51
N PRO A 235 -15.65 2.09 24.53
CA PRO A 235 -14.83 0.90 24.34
C PRO A 235 -15.51 -0.22 23.55
N ALA A 236 -16.83 -0.40 23.69
CA ALA A 236 -17.59 -1.41 22.94
C ALA A 236 -17.65 -1.06 21.45
N VAL A 237 -17.84 0.22 21.11
CA VAL A 237 -17.82 0.72 19.73
C VAL A 237 -16.42 0.55 19.13
N VAL A 238 -15.36 0.83 19.90
CA VAL A 238 -13.97 0.61 19.47
C VAL A 238 -13.69 -0.88 19.22
N ALA A 239 -14.20 -1.76 20.08
CA ALA A 239 -14.08 -3.21 19.93
C ALA A 239 -14.79 -3.71 18.66
N GLU A 240 -16.03 -3.27 18.42
CA GLU A 240 -16.79 -3.58 17.21
C GLU A 240 -16.08 -3.07 15.95
N ALA A 241 -15.64 -1.81 15.95
CA ALA A 241 -14.90 -1.20 14.86
C ALA A 241 -13.63 -1.99 14.50
N ASN A 242 -12.85 -2.44 15.49
CA ASN A 242 -11.68 -3.28 15.22
C ASN A 242 -12.07 -4.58 14.52
N GLN A 243 -13.15 -5.24 14.95
CA GLN A 243 -13.62 -6.49 14.33
C GLN A 243 -14.13 -6.26 12.91
N ILE A 244 -14.87 -5.18 12.66
CA ILE A 244 -15.29 -4.76 11.32
C ILE A 244 -14.05 -4.55 10.43
N TYR A 245 -13.05 -3.84 10.92
CA TYR A 245 -11.84 -3.55 10.14
C TYR A 245 -11.06 -4.83 9.79
N VAL A 246 -10.83 -5.69 10.79
CA VAL A 246 -9.97 -6.88 10.68
C VAL A 246 -10.66 -8.00 9.93
N PHE A 247 -11.87 -8.39 10.34
CA PHE A 247 -12.51 -9.61 9.83
C PHE A 247 -13.46 -9.35 8.66
N PHE A 248 -14.09 -8.17 8.61
CA PHE A 248 -15.02 -7.85 7.53
C PHE A 248 -14.34 -7.11 6.38
N ARG A 249 -13.58 -6.04 6.65
CA ARG A 249 -13.08 -5.16 5.60
C ARG A 249 -11.77 -5.61 4.98
N LEU A 250 -10.78 -6.00 5.80
CA LEU A 250 -9.42 -6.30 5.36
C LEU A 250 -8.85 -7.64 5.87
N PRO A 251 -9.61 -8.76 5.91
CA PRO A 251 -9.08 -10.04 6.40
C PRO A 251 -7.89 -10.53 5.56
N HIS A 252 -7.89 -10.27 4.25
CA HIS A 252 -6.78 -10.56 3.33
C HIS A 252 -5.46 -9.83 3.65
N HIS A 253 -5.47 -8.86 4.58
CA HIS A 253 -4.28 -8.16 5.05
C HIS A 253 -4.01 -8.37 6.55
N LEU A 254 -5.03 -8.70 7.34
CA LEU A 254 -5.02 -8.62 8.81
C LEU A 254 -5.36 -9.94 9.51
N ALA A 255 -6.11 -10.83 8.86
CA ALA A 255 -6.58 -12.10 9.41
C ALA A 255 -6.58 -13.16 8.30
N LEU A 256 -5.38 -13.63 7.94
CA LEU A 256 -5.19 -14.47 6.75
C LEU A 256 -5.72 -15.89 6.95
N LEU A 257 -5.69 -16.42 8.18
CA LEU A 257 -6.26 -17.74 8.49
C LEU A 257 -7.80 -17.75 8.40
N SER A 258 -8.42 -16.56 8.40
CA SER A 258 -9.87 -16.39 8.19
C SER A 258 -10.26 -16.36 6.70
N MET A 259 -9.29 -16.33 5.78
CA MET A 259 -9.54 -16.34 4.34
C MET A 259 -9.83 -17.76 3.84
N ARG A 260 -10.50 -17.85 2.69
CA ARG A 260 -10.76 -19.14 2.02
C ARG A 260 -9.46 -19.92 1.78
N ASP A 261 -9.50 -21.23 2.02
CA ASP A 261 -8.34 -22.13 1.93
C ASP A 261 -7.60 -22.04 0.58
N ASP A 262 -8.34 -21.93 -0.53
CA ASP A 262 -7.74 -21.84 -1.88
C ASP A 262 -6.93 -20.56 -2.07
N TRP A 263 -7.45 -19.44 -1.57
CA TRP A 263 -6.76 -18.16 -1.59
C TRP A 263 -5.55 -18.17 -0.65
N LEU A 264 -5.73 -18.67 0.58
CA LEU A 264 -4.68 -18.73 1.60
C LEU A 264 -3.52 -19.62 1.13
N TYR A 265 -3.80 -20.83 0.67
CA TYR A 265 -2.79 -21.75 0.16
C TYR A 265 -1.99 -21.11 -0.97
N ASN A 266 -2.66 -20.45 -1.93
CA ASN A 266 -1.98 -19.79 -3.04
C ASN A 266 -1.01 -18.70 -2.57
N ARG A 267 -1.46 -17.81 -1.67
CA ARG A 267 -0.64 -16.71 -1.16
C ARG A 267 0.48 -17.20 -0.24
N ALA A 268 0.18 -18.14 0.65
CA ALA A 268 1.16 -18.74 1.55
C ALA A 268 2.24 -19.51 0.78
N ALA A 269 1.88 -20.30 -0.25
CA ALA A 269 2.85 -21.04 -1.05
C ALA A 269 3.80 -20.11 -1.82
N ARG A 270 3.27 -19.05 -2.45
CA ARG A 270 4.07 -18.03 -3.14
C ARG A 270 5.08 -17.37 -2.18
N HIS A 271 4.60 -16.92 -1.03
CA HIS A 271 5.48 -16.26 -0.06
C HIS A 271 6.45 -17.23 0.61
N ALA A 272 6.06 -18.48 0.86
CA ALA A 272 6.96 -19.53 1.31
C ALA A 272 8.10 -19.75 0.31
N GLY A 273 7.82 -19.69 -1.00
CA GLY A 273 8.83 -19.67 -2.05
C GLY A 273 9.84 -18.52 -1.88
N MET A 274 9.36 -17.29 -1.62
CA MET A 274 10.22 -16.15 -1.31
C MET A 274 11.06 -16.37 -0.04
N LEU A 275 10.48 -16.92 1.03
CA LEU A 275 11.22 -17.21 2.27
C LEU A 275 12.25 -18.33 2.09
N VAL A 276 11.99 -19.32 1.24
CA VAL A 276 12.99 -20.33 0.85
C VAL A 276 14.14 -19.67 0.09
N LEU A 277 13.85 -18.77 -0.87
CA LEU A 277 14.90 -18.01 -1.55
C LEU A 277 15.72 -17.16 -0.57
N LEU A 278 15.06 -16.48 0.38
CA LEU A 278 15.73 -15.74 1.44
C LEU A 278 16.60 -16.64 2.33
N ALA A 279 16.12 -17.83 2.69
CA ALA A 279 16.86 -18.80 3.51
C ALA A 279 18.09 -19.37 2.77
N LEU A 280 17.92 -19.77 1.51
CA LEU A 280 19.01 -20.23 0.65
C LEU A 280 20.06 -19.13 0.51
N PHE A 281 19.63 -17.89 0.28
CA PHE A 281 20.52 -16.75 0.19
C PHE A 281 21.23 -16.47 1.52
N SER A 282 20.51 -16.50 2.64
CA SER A 282 21.07 -16.35 4.00
C SER A 282 22.16 -17.39 4.27
N TRP A 283 21.94 -18.63 3.86
CA TRP A 283 22.91 -19.72 3.97
C TRP A 283 24.15 -19.46 3.11
N LEU A 284 23.97 -19.07 1.84
CA LEU A 284 25.08 -18.76 0.93
C LEU A 284 25.97 -17.62 1.46
N VAL A 285 25.37 -16.50 1.87
CA VAL A 285 26.10 -15.36 2.44
C VAL A 285 26.83 -15.74 3.72
N SER A 286 26.18 -16.50 4.60
CA SER A 286 26.80 -16.96 5.86
C SER A 286 27.98 -17.89 5.62
N ARG A 287 27.87 -18.79 4.63
CA ARG A 287 28.95 -19.72 4.26
C ARG A 287 30.16 -18.99 3.69
N GLN A 288 29.94 -17.99 2.83
CA GLN A 288 31.00 -17.18 2.24
C GLN A 288 31.71 -16.35 3.33
N ARG A 289 30.95 -15.70 4.21
CA ARG A 289 31.53 -14.90 5.31
C ARG A 289 32.42 -15.73 6.23
N ARG A 290 31.98 -16.93 6.65
CA ARG A 290 32.79 -17.82 7.50
C ARG A 290 34.12 -18.19 6.86
N HIS A 291 34.17 -18.22 5.53
CA HIS A 291 35.37 -18.52 4.78
C HIS A 291 36.28 -17.29 4.63
N ASP A 292 35.70 -16.14 4.28
CA ASP A 292 36.47 -14.96 3.85
C ASP A 292 36.87 -14.02 4.99
N ASP A 293 36.09 -13.94 6.07
CA ASP A 293 36.40 -13.11 7.24
C ASP A 293 35.77 -13.68 8.53
N PRO A 294 36.42 -14.71 9.14
CA PRO A 294 35.91 -15.40 10.33
C PRO A 294 35.69 -14.49 11.56
N GLY A 295 36.34 -13.31 11.61
CA GLY A 295 36.24 -12.32 12.68
C GLY A 295 35.58 -10.99 12.27
N GLY A 296 35.01 -10.93 11.07
CA GLY A 296 34.70 -9.69 10.36
C GLY A 296 33.51 -8.87 10.84
N ARG A 297 33.55 -7.56 10.54
CA ARG A 297 32.41 -6.63 10.68
C ARG A 297 31.22 -7.08 9.81
N ASP A 298 30.02 -6.68 10.20
CA ASP A 298 28.81 -7.03 9.43
C ASP A 298 28.79 -6.36 8.05
N ASP A 299 28.74 -7.19 7.00
CA ASP A 299 28.56 -6.76 5.63
C ASP A 299 27.16 -6.16 5.37
N ALA A 300 27.05 -5.33 4.32
CA ALA A 300 25.80 -4.69 3.93
C ALA A 300 24.71 -5.70 3.58
N VAL A 301 25.04 -6.79 2.89
CA VAL A 301 24.05 -7.78 2.45
C VAL A 301 23.46 -8.52 3.64
N ILE A 302 24.30 -8.95 4.60
CA ILE A 302 23.81 -9.67 5.79
C ILE A 302 22.90 -8.81 6.67
N ARG A 303 23.18 -7.50 6.74
CA ARG A 303 22.33 -6.53 7.44
C ARG A 303 20.92 -6.45 6.82
N LEU A 304 20.81 -6.43 5.49
CA LEU A 304 19.53 -6.46 4.79
C LEU A 304 18.79 -7.79 4.99
N VAL A 305 19.51 -8.91 4.95
CA VAL A 305 18.94 -10.24 5.25
C VAL A 305 18.38 -10.30 6.67
N ARG A 306 19.08 -9.74 7.65
CA ARG A 306 18.58 -9.66 9.03
C ARG A 306 17.34 -8.78 9.15
N PHE A 307 17.29 -7.65 8.45
CA PHE A 307 16.08 -6.83 8.38
C PHE A 307 14.90 -7.60 7.80
N ALA A 308 15.12 -8.35 6.72
CA ALA A 308 14.10 -9.22 6.12
C ALA A 308 13.61 -10.32 7.07
N TRP A 309 14.50 -10.98 7.80
CA TRP A 309 14.11 -11.97 8.83
C TRP A 309 13.38 -11.34 10.02
N GLY A 310 13.74 -10.11 10.40
CA GLY A 310 12.98 -9.35 11.39
C GLY A 310 11.55 -9.07 10.94
N ALA A 311 11.36 -8.68 9.67
CA ALA A 311 10.03 -8.52 9.08
C ALA A 311 9.25 -9.85 9.00
N ALA A 312 9.91 -10.95 8.63
CA ALA A 312 9.29 -12.28 8.63
C ALA A 312 8.90 -12.74 10.04
N THR A 313 9.66 -12.34 11.07
CA THR A 313 9.32 -12.63 12.47
C THR A 313 8.04 -11.89 12.90
N LEU A 314 7.87 -10.62 12.49
CA LEU A 314 6.60 -9.90 12.72
C LEU A 314 5.41 -10.61 12.06
N MET A 315 5.59 -11.10 10.83
CA MET A 315 4.57 -11.89 10.14
C MET A 315 4.22 -13.18 10.92
N LEU A 316 5.21 -13.91 11.44
CA LEU A 316 4.98 -15.10 12.27
C LEU A 316 4.28 -14.77 13.59
N ILE A 317 4.58 -13.62 14.20
CA ILE A 317 3.85 -13.13 15.38
C ILE A 317 2.38 -12.85 15.00
N GLY A 318 2.12 -12.27 13.83
CA GLY A 318 0.75 -12.10 13.31
C GLY A 318 -0.02 -13.43 13.23
N PHE A 319 0.60 -14.47 12.67
CA PHE A 319 0.00 -15.82 12.65
C PHE A 319 -0.22 -16.39 14.05
N ALA A 320 0.73 -16.20 14.96
CA ALA A 320 0.60 -16.67 16.34
C ALA A 320 -0.54 -15.96 17.08
N ILE A 321 -0.73 -14.65 16.87
CA ILE A 321 -1.84 -13.88 17.40
C ILE A 321 -3.17 -14.40 16.85
N GLU A 322 -3.29 -14.53 15.53
CA GLU A 322 -4.52 -14.98 14.88
C GLU A 322 -4.92 -16.39 15.33
N HIS A 323 -3.97 -17.33 15.34
CA HIS A 323 -4.23 -18.70 15.76
C HIS A 323 -4.52 -18.81 17.27
N GLY A 324 -3.69 -18.16 18.10
CA GLY A 324 -3.78 -18.25 19.56
C GLY A 324 -5.00 -17.54 20.15
N LEU A 325 -5.57 -16.58 19.43
CA LEU A 325 -6.76 -15.82 19.86
C LEU A 325 -8.00 -16.10 19.00
N ARG A 326 -8.03 -17.23 18.28
CA ARG A 326 -9.17 -17.61 17.42
C ARG A 326 -10.52 -17.63 18.16
N ASP A 327 -10.49 -18.01 19.44
CA ASP A 327 -11.67 -18.12 20.32
C ASP A 327 -11.95 -16.79 21.06
N HIS A 328 -11.15 -15.74 20.80
CA HIS A 328 -11.24 -14.41 21.39
C HIS A 328 -11.15 -13.30 20.31
N PRO A 329 -12.15 -13.20 19.40
CA PRO A 329 -12.08 -12.35 18.20
C PRO A 329 -11.89 -10.86 18.50
N GLU A 330 -12.45 -10.35 19.60
CA GLU A 330 -12.26 -8.95 20.01
C GLU A 330 -10.78 -8.65 20.30
N THR A 331 -10.14 -9.48 21.13
CA THR A 331 -8.71 -9.34 21.46
C THR A 331 -7.83 -9.57 20.24
N ALA A 332 -8.18 -10.54 19.39
CA ALA A 332 -7.49 -10.78 18.13
C ALA A 332 -7.54 -9.53 17.25
N ALA A 333 -8.72 -8.96 17.02
CA ALA A 333 -8.89 -7.76 16.19
C ALA A 333 -8.14 -6.54 16.73
N LYS A 334 -8.14 -6.34 18.05
CA LYS A 334 -7.40 -5.26 18.72
C LYS A 334 -5.91 -5.29 18.41
N LEU A 335 -5.33 -6.47 18.23
CA LEU A 335 -3.90 -6.67 17.93
C LEU A 335 -3.64 -6.76 16.41
N LEU A 336 -4.45 -7.50 15.67
CA LEU A 336 -4.24 -7.78 14.26
C LEU A 336 -4.37 -6.55 13.37
N LYS A 337 -5.15 -5.54 13.78
CA LYS A 337 -5.36 -4.28 13.03
C LYS A 337 -4.08 -3.52 12.66
N TYR A 338 -2.95 -3.85 13.27
CA TYR A 338 -1.65 -3.23 13.01
C TYR A 338 -0.84 -3.87 11.87
N TYR A 339 -1.44 -4.69 10.99
CA TYR A 339 -0.81 -5.14 9.73
C TYR A 339 0.51 -5.91 9.86
N TRP A 340 0.54 -6.90 10.76
CA TRP A 340 1.72 -7.73 11.06
C TRP A 340 2.40 -8.40 9.86
N PHE A 341 1.64 -8.67 8.79
CA PHE A 341 2.11 -9.48 7.65
C PHE A 341 2.83 -8.68 6.56
N ARG A 342 2.58 -7.36 6.48
CA ARG A 342 2.88 -6.58 5.26
C ARG A 342 4.34 -6.18 5.09
N LEU A 343 5.12 -6.03 6.17
CA LEU A 343 6.54 -5.67 6.02
C LEU A 343 7.36 -6.80 5.35
N SER A 344 6.99 -8.07 5.57
CA SER A 344 7.67 -9.24 4.99
C SER A 344 7.56 -9.25 3.46
N ASP A 345 6.40 -8.89 2.93
CA ASP A 345 6.13 -8.76 1.48
C ASP A 345 7.10 -7.79 0.79
N ILE A 346 7.71 -6.86 1.53
CA ILE A 346 8.64 -5.87 1.00
C ILE A 346 10.09 -6.23 1.31
N ALA A 347 10.37 -6.57 2.56
CA ALA A 347 11.72 -6.76 3.04
C ALA A 347 12.38 -8.04 2.49
N ALA A 348 11.61 -9.13 2.34
CA ALA A 348 12.12 -10.38 1.78
C ALA A 348 12.53 -10.25 0.30
N PRO A 349 11.66 -9.77 -0.63
CA PRO A 349 12.08 -9.54 -2.01
C PRO A 349 13.21 -8.51 -2.12
N LEU A 350 13.25 -7.49 -1.25
CA LEU A 350 14.33 -6.49 -1.24
C LEU A 350 15.69 -7.16 -0.98
N ALA A 351 15.78 -7.96 0.09
CA ALA A 351 17.03 -8.61 0.47
C ALA A 351 17.47 -9.64 -0.58
N VAL A 352 16.53 -10.41 -1.14
CA VAL A 352 16.83 -11.38 -2.22
C VAL A 352 17.27 -10.66 -3.49
N ALA A 353 16.57 -9.61 -3.94
CA ALA A 353 16.91 -8.89 -5.15
C ALA A 353 18.31 -8.25 -5.07
N ILE A 354 18.60 -7.51 -4.00
CA ILE A 354 19.92 -6.91 -3.78
C ILE A 354 20.99 -8.00 -3.63
N GLY A 355 20.68 -9.08 -2.94
CA GLY A 355 21.57 -10.22 -2.76
C GLY A 355 21.98 -10.91 -4.06
N LEU A 356 21.01 -11.15 -4.95
CA LEU A 356 21.24 -11.68 -6.29
C LEU A 356 22.08 -10.71 -7.12
N GLY A 357 21.80 -9.41 -7.04
CA GLY A 357 22.60 -8.37 -7.68
C GLY A 357 24.06 -8.35 -7.21
N ALA A 358 24.29 -8.44 -5.89
CA ALA A 358 25.63 -8.49 -5.31
C ALA A 358 26.39 -9.74 -5.75
N THR A 359 25.70 -10.89 -5.79
CA THR A 359 26.25 -12.17 -6.25
C THR A 359 26.65 -12.09 -7.72
N LEU A 360 25.78 -11.55 -8.57
CA LEU A 360 26.05 -11.33 -9.98
C LEU A 360 27.24 -10.38 -10.19
N ALA A 361 27.28 -9.25 -9.49
CA ALA A 361 28.36 -8.28 -9.60
C ALA A 361 29.72 -8.88 -9.17
N ALA A 362 29.73 -9.71 -8.11
CA ALA A 362 30.93 -10.46 -7.72
C ALA A 362 31.35 -11.48 -8.79
N ALA A 363 30.41 -12.23 -9.36
CA ALA A 363 30.69 -13.24 -10.37
C ALA A 363 31.20 -12.65 -11.69
N LEU A 364 30.63 -11.52 -12.14
CA LEU A 364 31.07 -10.79 -13.33
C LEU A 364 32.49 -10.25 -13.16
N ARG A 365 32.82 -9.67 -11.99
CA ARG A 365 34.18 -9.19 -11.69
C ARG A 365 35.23 -10.29 -11.68
N ARG A 366 34.82 -11.51 -11.34
CA ARG A 366 35.67 -12.71 -11.31
C ARG A 366 35.66 -13.49 -12.63
N GLU A 367 34.99 -12.95 -13.66
CA GLU A 367 34.85 -13.58 -14.97
C GLU A 367 34.34 -15.04 -14.89
N GLN A 368 33.45 -15.31 -13.93
CA GLN A 368 32.95 -16.66 -13.72
C GLN A 368 32.04 -17.07 -14.89
N LYS A 369 32.27 -18.26 -15.46
CA LYS A 369 31.57 -18.75 -16.67
C LYS A 369 30.04 -18.77 -16.52
N TRP A 370 29.52 -18.97 -15.31
CA TRP A 370 28.08 -19.01 -15.04
C TRP A 370 27.44 -17.61 -14.91
N SER A 371 28.22 -16.54 -14.78
CA SER A 371 27.71 -15.18 -14.55
C SER A 371 26.81 -14.69 -15.69
N ALA A 372 27.11 -15.06 -16.94
CA ALA A 372 26.28 -14.76 -18.10
C ALA A 372 24.91 -15.45 -18.02
N ALA A 373 24.87 -16.73 -17.61
CA ALA A 373 23.62 -17.46 -17.43
C ALA A 373 22.79 -16.88 -16.29
N LEU A 374 23.41 -16.50 -15.16
CA LEU A 374 22.71 -15.82 -14.07
C LEU A 374 22.16 -14.46 -14.54
N LEU A 375 22.95 -13.65 -15.25
CA LEU A 375 22.50 -12.37 -15.78
C LEU A 375 21.26 -12.52 -16.67
N LEU A 376 21.29 -13.46 -17.62
CA LEU A 376 20.18 -13.73 -18.51
C LEU A 376 18.92 -14.15 -17.74
N LEU A 377 19.07 -15.03 -16.74
CA LEU A 377 17.96 -15.44 -15.88
C LEU A 377 17.36 -14.26 -15.10
N LEU A 378 18.21 -13.44 -14.49
CA LEU A 378 17.78 -12.29 -13.70
C LEU A 378 17.12 -11.19 -14.55
N ILE A 379 17.46 -11.09 -15.84
CA ILE A 379 16.77 -10.21 -16.78
C ILE A 379 15.45 -10.82 -17.28
N ALA A 380 15.44 -12.13 -17.56
CA ALA A 380 14.27 -12.81 -18.10
C ALA A 380 13.05 -12.73 -17.16
N LEU A 381 13.28 -12.83 -15.84
CA LEU A 381 12.20 -12.81 -14.85
C LEU A 381 11.40 -11.48 -14.87
N PRO A 382 12.01 -10.29 -14.70
CA PRO A 382 11.27 -9.04 -14.82
C PRO A 382 10.75 -8.76 -16.24
N VAL A 383 11.47 -9.18 -17.29
CA VAL A 383 10.99 -9.01 -18.67
C VAL A 383 9.68 -9.76 -18.89
N TRP A 384 9.58 -11.00 -18.43
CA TRP A 384 8.35 -11.78 -18.52
C TRP A 384 7.20 -11.11 -17.75
N HIS A 385 7.44 -10.70 -16.50
CA HIS A 385 6.43 -10.05 -15.67
C HIS A 385 5.97 -8.69 -16.25
N PHE A 386 6.89 -7.83 -16.68
CA PHE A 386 6.55 -6.54 -17.26
C PHE A 386 5.94 -6.66 -18.65
N TYR A 387 6.30 -7.67 -19.44
CA TYR A 387 5.60 -7.96 -20.69
C TYR A 387 4.11 -8.25 -20.43
N GLY A 388 3.79 -9.07 -19.42
CA GLY A 388 2.40 -9.31 -19.01
C GLY A 388 1.69 -8.01 -18.58
N THR A 389 2.37 -7.17 -17.82
CA THR A 389 1.81 -5.90 -17.33
C THR A 389 1.58 -4.89 -18.47
N ILE A 390 2.50 -4.78 -19.43
CA ILE A 390 2.37 -3.89 -20.60
C ILE A 390 1.26 -4.39 -21.53
N THR A 391 1.23 -5.69 -21.83
CA THR A 391 0.21 -6.28 -22.71
C THR A 391 -1.19 -6.14 -22.12
N SER A 392 -1.36 -6.41 -20.83
CA SER A 392 -2.62 -6.21 -20.11
C SER A 392 -3.13 -4.75 -20.23
N ARG A 393 -2.25 -3.77 -20.01
CA ARG A 393 -2.60 -2.34 -20.15
C ARG A 393 -2.90 -1.94 -21.59
N ALA A 394 -2.18 -2.47 -22.57
CA ALA A 394 -2.43 -2.20 -23.98
C ALA A 394 -3.78 -2.76 -24.44
N GLN A 395 -4.18 -3.93 -23.93
CA GLN A 395 -5.45 -4.58 -24.24
C GLN A 395 -6.63 -3.96 -23.49
N SER A 396 -6.42 -3.41 -22.29
CA SER A 396 -7.47 -2.82 -21.45
C SER A 396 -6.91 -1.61 -20.70
N PRO A 397 -6.87 -0.42 -21.35
CA PRO A 397 -6.33 0.80 -20.77
C PRO A 397 -7.31 1.45 -19.78
N LEU A 398 -7.88 0.65 -18.87
CA LEU A 398 -8.81 1.09 -17.85
C LEU A 398 -8.07 1.57 -16.61
N PRO A 399 -8.43 2.72 -16.04
CA PRO A 399 -7.95 3.10 -14.73
C PRO A 399 -8.24 2.02 -13.69
N PRO A 400 -7.29 1.66 -12.81
CA PRO A 400 -7.47 0.57 -11.87
C PRO A 400 -8.68 0.71 -10.93
N ALA A 401 -9.02 1.94 -10.52
CA ALA A 401 -10.20 2.20 -9.69
C ALA A 401 -11.53 1.91 -10.40
N ASP A 402 -11.54 1.94 -11.73
CA ASP A 402 -12.74 1.72 -12.55
C ASP A 402 -12.87 0.28 -13.05
N ARG A 403 -11.90 -0.61 -12.81
CA ARG A 403 -11.94 -2.01 -13.29
C ARG A 403 -13.15 -2.82 -12.80
N LYS A 404 -13.84 -2.37 -11.76
CA LYS A 404 -15.03 -3.04 -11.19
C LYS A 404 -16.36 -2.46 -11.69
N VAL A 405 -16.34 -1.40 -12.49
CA VAL A 405 -17.57 -0.85 -13.08
C VAL A 405 -18.04 -1.75 -14.23
N ARG A 406 -19.34 -1.72 -14.54
CA ARG A 406 -19.94 -2.63 -15.52
C ARG A 406 -19.44 -2.37 -16.94
N ASP A 407 -19.38 -1.09 -17.30
CA ASP A 407 -18.85 -0.59 -18.56
C ASP A 407 -18.25 0.80 -18.30
N PHE A 408 -17.02 1.00 -18.75
CA PHE A 408 -16.27 2.22 -18.42
C PHE A 408 -16.83 3.44 -19.14
N GLY A 409 -17.18 3.34 -20.42
CA GLY A 409 -17.71 4.47 -21.18
C GLY A 409 -19.05 4.97 -20.62
N SER A 410 -19.96 4.05 -20.33
CA SER A 410 -21.26 4.35 -19.73
C SER A 410 -21.14 4.85 -18.29
N TRP A 411 -20.13 4.38 -17.55
CA TRP A 411 -19.82 4.90 -16.21
C TRP A 411 -19.36 6.36 -16.27
N LEU A 412 -18.45 6.70 -17.20
CA LEU A 412 -18.01 8.07 -17.42
C LEU A 412 -19.18 8.98 -17.79
N ALA A 413 -20.01 8.56 -18.74
CA ALA A 413 -21.15 9.35 -19.19
C ALA A 413 -22.16 9.61 -18.05
N ALA A 414 -22.39 8.63 -17.16
CA ALA A 414 -23.21 8.81 -15.97
C ALA A 414 -22.57 9.77 -14.95
N CYS A 415 -21.25 9.69 -14.75
CA CYS A 415 -20.53 10.62 -13.88
C CYS A 415 -20.55 12.05 -14.44
N GLU A 416 -20.36 12.22 -15.75
CA GLU A 416 -20.44 13.52 -16.43
C GLU A 416 -21.83 14.13 -16.27
N TRP A 417 -22.89 13.34 -16.51
CA TRP A 417 -24.24 13.83 -16.27
C TRP A 417 -24.43 14.28 -14.81
N ALA A 418 -23.99 13.47 -13.83
CA ALA A 418 -24.13 13.81 -12.42
C ALA A 418 -23.38 15.10 -12.07
N ARG A 419 -22.16 15.28 -12.57
CA ARG A 419 -21.37 16.50 -12.37
C ARG A 419 -22.06 17.75 -12.96
N ASP A 420 -22.60 17.61 -14.16
CA ASP A 420 -23.02 18.76 -14.96
C ASP A 420 -24.51 19.13 -14.73
N ASN A 421 -25.32 18.22 -14.20
CA ASN A 421 -26.78 18.38 -14.08
C ASN A 421 -27.33 18.26 -12.65
N SER A 422 -26.55 17.79 -11.67
CA SER A 422 -26.99 17.78 -10.26
C SER A 422 -26.46 18.99 -9.49
N PRO A 423 -27.23 19.54 -8.53
CA PRO A 423 -26.74 20.56 -7.59
C PRO A 423 -25.41 20.17 -6.92
N GLU A 424 -24.55 21.14 -6.61
CA GLU A 424 -23.22 20.87 -6.03
C GLU A 424 -23.27 20.07 -4.72
N GLY A 425 -24.25 20.35 -3.87
CA GLY A 425 -24.47 19.65 -2.60
C GLY A 425 -25.21 18.32 -2.72
N SER A 426 -25.45 17.80 -3.93
CA SER A 426 -26.23 16.57 -4.07
C SER A 426 -25.49 15.32 -3.59
N LYS A 427 -26.25 14.44 -2.95
CA LYS A 427 -25.76 13.16 -2.42
C LYS A 427 -26.37 11.97 -3.16
N PHE A 428 -25.54 10.97 -3.46
CA PHE A 428 -25.92 9.83 -4.30
C PHE A 428 -25.84 8.49 -3.56
N LEU A 429 -26.83 7.63 -3.81
CA LEU A 429 -26.68 6.18 -3.69
C LEU A 429 -25.98 5.67 -4.96
N VAL A 430 -24.83 5.00 -4.81
CA VAL A 430 -24.01 4.54 -5.94
C VAL A 430 -23.82 3.01 -5.91
N PRO A 431 -23.34 2.36 -6.98
CA PRO A 431 -23.02 0.93 -6.92
C PRO A 431 -21.92 0.62 -5.89
N LEU A 432 -22.12 -0.42 -5.05
CA LEU A 432 -21.27 -0.78 -3.90
C LEU A 432 -19.75 -0.81 -4.19
N HIS A 433 -19.38 -1.31 -5.36
CA HIS A 433 -17.99 -1.52 -5.77
C HIS A 433 -17.45 -0.45 -6.71
N SER A 434 -18.22 0.62 -6.94
CA SER A 434 -17.65 1.83 -7.53
C SER A 434 -16.69 2.48 -6.53
N SER A 435 -15.61 3.09 -7.06
CA SER A 435 -14.60 3.73 -6.21
C SER A 435 -14.12 5.07 -6.75
N SER A 436 -14.71 5.56 -7.85
CA SER A 436 -14.26 6.75 -8.56
C SER A 436 -15.36 7.79 -8.75
N PHE A 437 -16.58 7.58 -8.23
CA PHE A 437 -17.70 8.47 -8.50
C PHE A 437 -17.43 9.88 -7.94
N LYS A 438 -17.19 10.03 -6.62
CA LYS A 438 -16.86 11.34 -6.02
C LYS A 438 -15.64 12.00 -6.66
N TRP A 439 -14.62 11.22 -7.02
CA TRP A 439 -13.45 11.71 -7.76
C TRP A 439 -13.84 12.36 -9.10
N ARG A 440 -14.80 11.76 -9.82
CA ARG A 440 -15.23 12.19 -11.15
C ARG A 440 -16.25 13.32 -11.10
N THR A 441 -17.11 13.34 -10.08
CA THR A 441 -18.30 14.18 -10.03
C THR A 441 -18.19 15.36 -9.06
N GLY A 442 -17.37 15.24 -8.02
CA GLY A 442 -17.42 16.18 -6.90
C GLY A 442 -18.77 16.19 -6.17
N ARG A 443 -19.49 15.06 -6.18
CA ARG A 443 -20.74 14.85 -5.44
C ARG A 443 -20.52 13.86 -4.31
N ALA A 444 -21.25 14.05 -3.21
CA ALA A 444 -21.16 13.17 -2.06
C ALA A 444 -21.77 11.80 -2.34
N GLU A 445 -21.21 10.76 -1.74
CA GLU A 445 -21.78 9.42 -1.74
C GLU A 445 -22.32 9.11 -0.34
N VAL A 446 -23.39 8.32 -0.25
CA VAL A 446 -23.84 7.82 1.06
C VAL A 446 -22.78 6.89 1.65
N VAL A 447 -22.36 5.88 0.88
CA VAL A 447 -21.31 4.94 1.29
C VAL A 447 -20.80 4.15 0.09
N THR A 448 -19.53 3.72 0.13
CA THR A 448 -18.99 2.69 -0.77
C THR A 448 -18.21 1.65 0.01
N TYR A 449 -18.00 0.47 -0.58
CA TYR A 449 -17.20 -0.56 0.06
C TYR A 449 -15.72 -0.16 0.20
N LYS A 450 -15.22 0.69 -0.71
CA LYS A 450 -13.80 1.02 -0.78
C LYS A 450 -13.39 2.03 0.28
N ASP A 451 -14.17 3.10 0.42
CA ASP A 451 -13.89 4.24 1.28
C ASP A 451 -14.41 3.99 2.69
N VAL A 452 -13.46 3.81 3.62
CA VAL A 452 -13.75 3.35 4.97
C VAL A 452 -13.21 4.37 5.98
N PRO A 453 -14.06 4.92 6.86
CA PRO A 453 -13.62 5.77 7.98
C PRO A 453 -12.57 5.09 8.86
N GLN A 454 -11.69 5.88 9.47
CA GLN A 454 -10.58 5.35 10.27
C GLN A 454 -10.86 5.35 11.78
N ASP A 455 -11.82 6.17 12.23
CA ASP A 455 -12.28 6.22 13.61
C ASP A 455 -13.45 5.25 13.85
N ALA A 456 -13.63 4.84 15.10
CA ALA A 456 -14.54 3.77 15.46
C ALA A 456 -16.03 4.09 15.24
N PRO A 457 -16.57 5.25 15.67
CA PRO A 457 -17.98 5.59 15.45
C PRO A 457 -18.37 5.57 13.97
N HIS A 458 -17.64 6.29 13.12
CA HIS A 458 -17.97 6.34 11.70
C HIS A 458 -17.70 5.01 10.98
N LEU A 459 -16.76 4.18 11.45
CA LEU A 459 -16.56 2.84 10.90
C LEU A 459 -17.77 1.92 11.16
N VAL A 460 -18.36 2.01 12.35
CA VAL A 460 -19.58 1.26 12.67
C VAL A 460 -20.76 1.79 11.84
N GLU A 461 -20.92 3.11 11.73
CA GLU A 461 -21.95 3.73 10.87
C GLU A 461 -21.77 3.34 9.40
N TRP A 462 -20.53 3.32 8.90
CA TRP A 462 -20.19 2.86 7.56
C TRP A 462 -20.65 1.41 7.34
N ARG A 463 -20.38 0.52 8.32
CA ARG A 463 -20.79 -0.87 8.23
C ARG A 463 -22.30 -1.01 8.21
N GLN A 464 -23.00 -0.29 9.08
CA GLN A 464 -24.46 -0.28 9.14
C GLN A 464 -25.06 0.22 7.82
N SER A 465 -24.52 1.30 7.25
CA SER A 465 -24.95 1.85 5.97
C SER A 465 -24.73 0.89 4.81
N VAL A 466 -23.55 0.24 4.76
CA VAL A 466 -23.26 -0.79 3.75
C VAL A 466 -24.23 -1.96 3.86
N GLU A 467 -24.52 -2.41 5.08
CA GLU A 467 -25.46 -3.50 5.32
C GLU A 467 -26.90 -3.13 4.92
N ASP A 468 -27.38 -1.95 5.34
CA ASP A 468 -28.75 -1.49 5.14
C ASP A 468 -29.09 -1.22 3.66
N ILE A 469 -28.09 -0.79 2.88
CA ILE A 469 -28.26 -0.48 1.45
C ILE A 469 -28.02 -1.70 0.58
N TYR A 470 -27.00 -2.52 0.87
CA TYR A 470 -26.52 -3.52 -0.09
C TYR A 470 -26.70 -4.98 0.33
N TYR A 471 -27.30 -5.25 1.49
CA TYR A 471 -27.59 -6.60 1.96
C TYR A 471 -29.07 -6.75 2.29
N ASP A 472 -29.65 -7.86 1.87
CA ASP A 472 -31.01 -8.28 2.21
C ASP A 472 -30.94 -9.50 3.13
N THR A 473 -31.96 -9.67 3.99
CA THR A 473 -32.08 -10.86 4.83
C THR A 473 -33.06 -11.81 4.17
N THR A 474 -32.57 -12.96 3.73
CA THR A 474 -33.42 -13.98 3.14
C THR A 474 -34.34 -14.59 4.20
N PRO A 475 -35.47 -15.22 3.82
CA PRO A 475 -36.45 -15.76 4.76
C PRO A 475 -35.91 -16.81 5.76
N ASP A 476 -34.80 -17.45 5.42
CA ASP A 476 -34.01 -18.38 6.25
C ASP A 476 -33.00 -17.67 7.18
N GLY A 477 -33.01 -16.34 7.24
CA GLY A 477 -32.19 -15.52 8.12
C GLY A 477 -30.77 -15.25 7.61
N HIS A 478 -30.43 -15.69 6.40
CA HIS A 478 -29.11 -15.43 5.82
C HIS A 478 -29.02 -14.04 5.19
N ARG A 479 -27.90 -13.35 5.38
CA ARG A 479 -27.66 -12.07 4.69
C ARG A 479 -27.08 -12.31 3.31
N ARG A 480 -27.69 -11.71 2.28
CA ARG A 480 -27.26 -11.80 0.89
C ARG A 480 -27.03 -10.42 0.29
N SER A 481 -25.88 -10.23 -0.34
CA SER A 481 -25.60 -8.99 -1.06
C SER A 481 -26.48 -8.85 -2.31
N ILE A 482 -27.06 -7.67 -2.51
CA ILE A 482 -27.82 -7.34 -3.72
C ILE A 482 -26.87 -7.09 -4.90
N ARG A 483 -27.30 -7.46 -6.11
CA ARG A 483 -26.47 -7.28 -7.32
C ARG A 483 -26.45 -5.83 -7.82
N SER A 484 -27.51 -5.07 -7.56
CA SER A 484 -27.67 -3.68 -7.96
C SER A 484 -28.74 -3.02 -7.10
N LEU A 485 -28.61 -1.70 -6.90
CA LEU A 485 -29.61 -0.87 -6.25
C LEU A 485 -31.00 -0.97 -6.90
N SER A 486 -31.07 -1.25 -8.21
CA SER A 486 -32.35 -1.45 -8.90
C SER A 486 -33.15 -2.66 -8.41
N HIS A 487 -32.52 -3.61 -7.70
CA HIS A 487 -33.22 -4.75 -7.10
C HIS A 487 -34.07 -4.36 -5.88
N LEU A 488 -33.73 -3.26 -5.21
CA LEU A 488 -34.45 -2.77 -4.04
C LEU A 488 -35.87 -2.27 -4.41
N GLY A 489 -36.05 -1.79 -5.65
CA GLY A 489 -37.31 -1.22 -6.09
C GLY A 489 -37.53 0.23 -5.60
N ALA A 490 -38.62 0.84 -6.06
CA ALA A 490 -38.87 2.27 -5.90
C ALA A 490 -39.05 2.67 -4.44
N THR A 491 -39.89 1.92 -3.70
CA THR A 491 -40.21 2.19 -2.29
C THR A 491 -38.95 2.21 -1.44
N ARG A 492 -38.14 1.14 -1.51
CA ARG A 492 -36.93 1.04 -0.70
C ARG A 492 -35.87 2.07 -1.08
N LEU A 493 -35.73 2.43 -2.36
CA LEU A 493 -34.81 3.49 -2.77
C LEU A 493 -35.24 4.88 -2.24
N ARG A 494 -36.54 5.19 -2.20
CA ARG A 494 -37.03 6.43 -1.57
C ARG A 494 -36.80 6.43 -0.06
N GLU A 495 -37.09 5.32 0.63
CA GLU A 495 -36.82 5.19 2.07
C GLU A 495 -35.34 5.44 2.38
N LEU A 496 -34.44 4.86 1.60
CA LEU A 496 -33.00 5.09 1.73
C LEU A 496 -32.62 6.53 1.39
N GLY A 497 -33.23 7.12 0.36
CA GLY A 497 -33.07 8.53 0.00
C GLY A 497 -33.41 9.46 1.16
N GLN A 498 -34.56 9.26 1.78
CA GLN A 498 -35.00 10.02 2.95
C GLN A 498 -34.11 9.77 4.17
N LYS A 499 -33.76 8.51 4.45
CA LYS A 499 -32.93 8.14 5.61
C LYS A 499 -31.53 8.73 5.57
N TYR A 500 -30.87 8.69 4.41
CA TYR A 500 -29.47 9.12 4.27
C TYR A 500 -29.33 10.51 3.63
N GLY A 501 -30.44 11.17 3.29
CA GLY A 501 -30.45 12.44 2.58
C GLY A 501 -29.85 12.34 1.18
N ALA A 502 -30.12 11.25 0.45
CA ALA A 502 -29.66 11.08 -0.93
C ALA A 502 -30.72 11.60 -1.91
N ASP A 503 -30.30 12.48 -2.83
CA ASP A 503 -31.14 13.08 -3.85
C ASP A 503 -31.31 12.17 -5.08
N PHE A 504 -30.34 11.28 -5.31
CA PHE A 504 -30.29 10.45 -6.50
C PHE A 504 -29.83 9.02 -6.21
N ALA A 505 -30.29 8.07 -7.03
CA ALA A 505 -29.77 6.70 -7.07
C ALA A 505 -29.20 6.36 -8.44
N LEU A 506 -27.89 6.11 -8.50
CA LEU A 506 -27.19 5.59 -9.67
C LEU A 506 -27.17 4.06 -9.64
N THR A 507 -27.90 3.43 -10.55
CA THR A 507 -28.08 1.97 -10.57
C THR A 507 -27.51 1.35 -11.86
N VAL A 508 -27.14 0.07 -11.79
CA VAL A 508 -26.85 -0.74 -12.98
C VAL A 508 -28.17 -1.26 -13.57
N ASN A 509 -28.31 -1.17 -14.89
CA ASN A 509 -29.50 -1.55 -15.66
C ASN A 509 -29.71 -3.07 -15.71
N TYR A 510 -30.12 -3.66 -14.60
CA TYR A 510 -30.61 -5.04 -14.55
C TYR A 510 -32.13 -5.12 -14.66
N ARG A 511 -32.85 -4.18 -14.04
CA ARG A 511 -34.29 -4.04 -14.15
C ARG A 511 -34.71 -2.57 -13.99
N PRO A 512 -35.76 -2.11 -14.68
CA PRO A 512 -36.33 -0.79 -14.45
C PRO A 512 -36.85 -0.64 -13.02
N VAL A 513 -36.82 0.59 -12.50
CA VAL A 513 -37.45 0.98 -11.24
C VAL A 513 -38.49 2.04 -11.55
N SER A 514 -39.67 1.96 -10.92
CA SER A 514 -40.76 2.93 -11.06
C SER A 514 -40.48 4.23 -10.30
N LEU A 515 -39.38 4.92 -10.65
CA LEU A 515 -38.97 6.23 -10.16
C LEU A 515 -38.73 7.17 -11.34
N PRO A 516 -38.81 8.50 -11.16
CA PRO A 516 -38.43 9.45 -12.19
C PRO A 516 -36.99 9.22 -12.65
N VAL A 517 -36.80 9.08 -13.96
CA VAL A 517 -35.48 8.89 -14.56
C VAL A 517 -34.89 10.27 -14.87
N ALA A 518 -33.78 10.60 -14.20
CA ALA A 518 -33.05 11.83 -14.46
C ALA A 518 -32.05 11.65 -15.61
N TYR A 519 -31.46 10.46 -15.74
CA TYR A 519 -30.56 10.09 -16.83
C TYR A 519 -30.52 8.58 -17.06
N GLN A 520 -30.34 8.15 -18.30
CA GLN A 520 -30.18 6.75 -18.66
C GLN A 520 -29.24 6.58 -19.84
N ASN A 521 -28.39 5.56 -19.77
CA ASN A 521 -27.60 5.05 -20.89
C ASN A 521 -27.70 3.52 -20.97
N ALA A 522 -26.86 2.86 -21.78
CA ALA A 522 -26.93 1.42 -22.01
C ALA A 522 -26.77 0.58 -20.72
N HIS A 523 -25.98 1.05 -19.75
CA HIS A 523 -25.60 0.25 -18.57
C HIS A 523 -26.03 0.84 -17.23
N TYR A 524 -26.35 2.14 -17.19
CA TYR A 524 -26.68 2.86 -15.98
C TYR A 524 -27.96 3.69 -16.11
N THR A 525 -28.66 3.84 -14.99
CA THR A 525 -29.80 4.76 -14.83
C THR A 525 -29.63 5.52 -13.53
N ILE A 526 -29.80 6.84 -13.59
CA ILE A 526 -29.88 7.72 -12.43
C ILE A 526 -31.35 8.06 -12.20
N TYR A 527 -31.86 7.68 -11.05
CA TYR A 527 -33.21 8.01 -10.59
C TYR A 527 -33.19 9.20 -9.65
N ASP A 528 -34.20 10.05 -9.76
CA ASP A 528 -34.47 11.14 -8.81
C ASP A 528 -35.20 10.59 -7.58
N LEU A 529 -34.73 10.98 -6.39
CA LEU A 529 -35.28 10.57 -5.08
C LEU A 529 -35.88 11.75 -4.30
N ARG A 530 -35.89 12.96 -4.87
CA ARG A 530 -36.34 14.18 -4.16
C ARG A 530 -37.86 14.30 -4.04
N ASP A 531 -38.61 13.42 -4.72
CA ASP A 531 -40.08 13.35 -4.76
C ASP A 531 -40.68 12.23 -3.88
#